data_AF-A0A7Y5PAZ0-F1
#
_entry.id   AF-A0A7Y5PAZ0-F1
#
_cell.length_a   1.000
_cell.length_b   1.000
_cell.length_c   1.000
_cell.angle_alpha   90.00
_cell.angle_beta   90.00
_cell.angle_gamma   90.00
#
_symmetry.space_group_name_H-M   'P 1'
#
loop_
_entity.id
_entity.type
_entity.pdbx_description
1 polymer ?
#
loop_
_entity_poly.entity_id
_entity_poly.type
_entity_poly.pdbx_seq_one_letter_code
_entity_poly.pdbx_strand_id
1 'polypeptide(L)'
;MTPEPTPSSDAAALLMRDRDALAYEVTAALYAESPTLMEKHGERGREKCLQDMRYNIDHLIPAVDLADGAMFARYVEWLDGLLRARHVATRDVVRCLELLRDRCTARYPSAESGAIGDIIDAGLGVVRA
;
A
#
# COMPACT_ATOMS: atom_id res chain seq x y z
N MET A 1 31.91 13.36 -4.93
CA MET A 1 30.97 13.55 -3.81
C MET A 1 29.70 12.86 -4.22
N THR A 2 29.54 11.60 -3.86
CA THR A 2 28.27 10.87 -4.02
C THR A 2 27.24 11.55 -3.12
N PRO A 3 26.02 11.86 -3.60
CA PRO A 3 24.99 12.38 -2.71
C PRO A 3 24.72 11.35 -1.61
N GLU A 4 24.62 11.81 -0.36
CA GLU A 4 24.13 10.99 0.75
C GLU A 4 22.69 10.56 0.41
N PRO A 5 22.32 9.28 0.63
CA PRO A 5 20.97 8.84 0.38
C PRO A 5 19.99 9.61 1.27
N THR A 6 18.86 10.02 0.70
CA THR A 6 17.78 10.68 1.44
C THR A 6 16.83 9.62 2.01
N PRO A 7 16.12 9.90 3.12
CA PRO A 7 15.15 8.96 3.70
C PRO A 7 14.13 8.44 2.68
N SER A 8 13.72 9.27 1.72
CA SER A 8 12.84 8.91 0.61
C SER A 8 13.44 7.86 -0.34
N SER A 9 14.72 7.99 -0.70
CA SER A 9 15.39 7.05 -1.59
C SER A 9 15.68 5.72 -0.89
N ASP A 10 16.11 5.76 0.37
CA ASP A 10 16.30 4.56 1.18
C ASP A 10 14.97 3.84 1.44
N ALA A 11 13.89 4.58 1.73
CA ALA A 11 12.55 4.04 1.86
C ALA A 11 12.07 3.34 0.57
N ALA A 12 12.28 3.96 -0.59
CA ALA A 12 11.94 3.35 -1.87
C ALA A 12 12.74 2.06 -2.11
N ALA A 13 14.05 2.05 -1.78
CA ALA A 13 14.88 0.86 -1.89
C ALA A 13 14.41 -0.28 -0.96
N LEU A 14 13.98 0.05 0.27
CA LEU A 14 13.40 -0.91 1.20
C LEU A 14 12.09 -1.52 0.65
N LEU A 15 11.21 -0.69 0.10
CA LEU A 15 9.96 -1.15 -0.54
C LEU A 15 10.24 -2.04 -1.75
N MET A 16 11.19 -1.66 -2.61
CA MET A 16 11.60 -2.47 -3.77
C MET A 16 12.13 -3.84 -3.35
N ARG A 17 13.03 -3.86 -2.34
CA ARG A 17 13.61 -5.11 -1.82
C ARG A 17 12.56 -6.04 -1.22
N ASP A 18 11.63 -5.48 -0.46
CA ASP A 18 10.70 -6.25 0.37
C ASP A 18 9.30 -6.41 -0.22
N ARG A 19 9.08 -5.90 -1.45
CA ARG A 19 7.78 -5.83 -2.12
C ARG A 19 6.93 -7.08 -1.94
N ASP A 20 7.47 -8.25 -2.26
CA ASP A 20 6.70 -9.50 -2.21
C ASP A 20 6.39 -9.96 -0.79
N ALA A 21 7.34 -9.77 0.13
CA ALA A 21 7.16 -10.12 1.54
C ALA A 21 6.13 -9.20 2.21
N LEU A 22 6.22 -7.89 1.96
CA LEU A 22 5.27 -6.89 2.45
C LEU A 22 3.87 -7.13 1.87
N ALA A 23 3.77 -7.40 0.55
CA ALA A 23 2.48 -7.71 -0.06
C ALA A 23 1.82 -8.94 0.58
N TYR A 24 2.60 -10.01 0.80
CA TYR A 24 2.12 -11.20 1.49
C TYR A 24 1.63 -10.89 2.90
N GLU A 25 2.40 -10.13 3.67
CA GLU A 25 2.07 -9.78 5.06
C GLU A 25 0.77 -8.98 5.15
N VAL A 26 0.60 -7.97 4.29
CA VAL A 26 -0.61 -7.13 4.27
C VAL A 26 -1.83 -7.96 3.82
N THR A 27 -1.72 -8.76 2.76
CA THR A 27 -2.81 -9.63 2.32
C THR A 27 -3.18 -10.67 3.39
N ALA A 28 -2.19 -11.25 4.06
CA ALA A 28 -2.45 -12.19 5.15
C ALA A 28 -3.18 -11.51 6.33
N ALA A 29 -2.79 -10.29 6.69
CA ALA A 29 -3.47 -9.51 7.72
C ALA A 29 -4.93 -9.21 7.34
N LEU A 30 -5.18 -8.78 6.10
CA LEU A 30 -6.53 -8.47 5.62
C LEU A 30 -7.46 -9.69 5.69
N TYR A 31 -6.96 -10.87 5.28
CA TYR A 31 -7.73 -12.12 5.34
C TYR A 31 -7.90 -12.65 6.76
N ALA A 32 -6.98 -12.37 7.67
CA ALA A 32 -7.14 -12.69 9.08
C ALA A 32 -8.21 -11.83 9.77
N GLU A 33 -8.35 -10.56 9.36
CA GLU A 33 -9.35 -9.63 9.90
C GLU A 33 -10.77 -9.86 9.35
N SER A 34 -10.90 -10.46 8.17
CA SER A 34 -12.20 -10.71 7.54
C SER A 34 -12.37 -12.17 7.11
N PRO A 35 -12.87 -13.05 8.01
CA PRO A 35 -13.22 -14.42 7.67
C PRO A 35 -14.17 -14.51 6.46
N THR A 36 -15.03 -13.51 6.29
CA THR A 36 -15.98 -13.43 5.17
C THR A 36 -15.31 -13.26 3.81
N LEU A 37 -14.11 -12.70 3.71
CA LEU A 37 -13.36 -12.62 2.45
C LEU A 37 -12.98 -14.02 1.96
N MET A 38 -12.54 -14.88 2.88
CA MET A 38 -12.19 -16.25 2.55
C MET A 38 -13.43 -17.06 2.14
N GLU A 39 -14.53 -16.93 2.88
CA GLU A 39 -15.81 -17.59 2.54
C GLU A 39 -16.34 -17.19 1.16
N LYS A 40 -16.24 -15.91 0.80
CA LYS A 40 -16.80 -15.39 -0.47
C LYS A 40 -15.90 -15.62 -1.68
N HIS A 41 -14.59 -15.51 -1.52
CA HIS A 41 -13.66 -15.45 -2.65
C HIS A 41 -12.66 -16.62 -2.70
N GLY A 42 -12.52 -17.36 -1.60
CA GLY A 42 -11.59 -18.48 -1.49
C GLY A 42 -10.13 -18.11 -1.74
N GLU A 43 -9.29 -19.14 -1.93
CA GLU A 43 -7.86 -18.96 -2.19
C GLU A 43 -7.58 -18.18 -3.48
N ARG A 44 -8.38 -18.37 -4.53
CA ARG A 44 -8.23 -17.60 -5.78
C ARG A 44 -8.49 -16.11 -5.58
N GLY A 45 -9.38 -15.75 -4.66
CA GLY A 45 -9.57 -14.37 -4.23
C GLY A 45 -8.34 -13.81 -3.54
N ARG A 46 -7.74 -14.62 -2.66
CA ARG A 46 -6.55 -14.25 -1.90
C ARG A 46 -5.33 -14.04 -2.81
N GLU A 47 -5.16 -14.91 -3.80
CA GLU A 47 -4.10 -14.78 -4.82
C GLU A 47 -4.25 -13.48 -5.62
N LYS A 48 -5.47 -13.10 -6.00
CA LYS A 48 -5.74 -11.84 -6.68
C LYS A 48 -5.50 -10.64 -5.77
N CYS A 49 -5.95 -10.70 -4.52
CA CYS A 49 -5.68 -9.66 -3.53
C CYS A 49 -4.17 -9.46 -3.31
N LEU A 50 -3.40 -10.55 -3.29
CA LEU A 50 -1.94 -10.50 -3.23
C LEU A 50 -1.33 -9.85 -4.48
N GLN A 51 -1.85 -10.17 -5.66
CA GLN A 51 -1.44 -9.51 -6.90
C GLN A 51 -1.76 -8.01 -6.89
N ASP A 52 -2.94 -7.62 -6.43
CA ASP A 52 -3.34 -6.22 -6.32
C ASP A 52 -2.46 -5.47 -5.31
N MET A 53 -2.14 -6.09 -4.17
CA MET A 53 -1.25 -5.48 -3.17
C MET A 53 0.16 -5.22 -3.72
N ARG A 54 0.68 -6.15 -4.52
CA ARG A 54 1.94 -5.97 -5.25
C ARG A 54 1.90 -4.76 -6.18
N TYR A 55 0.81 -4.57 -6.93
CA TYR A 55 0.64 -3.39 -7.78
C TYR A 55 0.52 -2.09 -6.98
N ASN A 56 -0.12 -2.12 -5.81
CA ASN A 56 -0.18 -0.96 -4.93
C ASN A 56 1.23 -0.55 -4.49
N ILE A 57 2.07 -1.51 -4.08
CA ILE A 57 3.46 -1.24 -3.69
C ILE A 57 4.28 -0.73 -4.88
N ASP A 58 4.07 -1.27 -6.09
CA ASP A 58 4.75 -0.77 -7.30
C ASP A 58 4.45 0.70 -7.61
N HIS A 59 3.22 1.17 -7.33
CA HIS A 59 2.85 2.58 -7.50
C HIS A 59 3.31 3.45 -6.32
N LEU A 60 3.45 2.87 -5.13
CA LEU A 60 3.96 3.55 -3.94
C LEU A 60 5.45 3.85 -4.06
N ILE A 61 6.25 2.91 -4.54
CA ILE A 61 7.71 3.02 -4.68
C ILE A 61 8.15 4.33 -5.36
N PRO A 62 7.72 4.66 -6.59
CA PRO A 62 8.15 5.90 -7.25
C PRO A 62 7.60 7.16 -6.56
N ALA A 63 6.43 7.10 -5.94
CA ALA A 63 5.89 8.23 -5.18
C ALA A 63 6.72 8.51 -3.90
N VAL A 64 7.21 7.45 -3.25
CA VAL A 64 8.12 7.56 -2.11
C VAL A 64 9.49 8.08 -2.53
N ASP A 65 10.07 7.54 -3.60
CA ASP A 65 11.38 7.97 -4.12
C ASP A 65 11.39 9.47 -4.48
N LEU A 66 10.30 9.95 -5.07
CA LEU A 66 10.12 11.36 -5.46
C LEU A 66 9.57 12.26 -4.34
N ALA A 67 9.21 11.70 -3.19
CA ALA A 67 8.45 12.38 -2.14
C ALA A 67 7.18 13.10 -2.67
N ASP A 68 6.50 12.51 -3.65
CA ASP A 68 5.31 13.07 -4.31
C ASP A 68 4.03 12.37 -3.84
N GLY A 69 3.46 12.87 -2.74
CA GLY A 69 2.19 12.36 -2.22
C GLY A 69 1.01 12.55 -3.19
N ALA A 70 1.05 13.57 -4.04
CA ALA A 70 -0.01 13.80 -5.02
C ALA A 70 0.01 12.74 -6.14
N MET A 71 1.18 12.22 -6.50
CA MET A 71 1.30 11.09 -7.42
C MET A 71 0.57 9.85 -6.89
N PHE A 72 0.81 9.47 -5.64
CA PHE A 72 0.13 8.33 -5.05
C PHE A 72 -1.37 8.59 -4.81
N ALA A 73 -1.74 9.82 -4.43
CA ALA A 73 -3.15 10.20 -4.28
C ALA A 73 -3.95 10.04 -5.57
N ARG A 74 -3.43 10.49 -6.72
CA ARG A 74 -4.08 10.28 -8.03
C ARG A 74 -4.23 8.78 -8.36
N TYR A 75 -3.24 7.97 -8.01
CA TYR A 75 -3.33 6.52 -8.17
C TYR A 75 -4.45 5.93 -7.30
N VAL A 76 -4.52 6.31 -6.03
CA VAL A 76 -5.54 5.82 -5.09
C VAL A 76 -6.95 6.24 -5.50
N GLU A 77 -7.14 7.49 -5.96
CA GLU A 77 -8.43 7.96 -6.47
C GLU A 77 -8.89 7.14 -7.68
N TRP A 78 -7.99 6.88 -8.64
CA TRP A 78 -8.28 6.02 -9.78
C TRP A 78 -8.60 4.58 -9.34
N LEU A 79 -7.80 4.02 -8.42
CA LEU A 79 -7.97 2.66 -7.92
C LEU A 79 -9.32 2.48 -7.22
N ASP A 80 -9.72 3.42 -6.37
CA ASP A 80 -11.03 3.38 -5.70
C ASP A 80 -12.18 3.41 -6.71
N GLY A 81 -12.15 4.32 -7.69
CA GLY A 81 -13.15 4.37 -8.75
C GLY A 81 -13.22 3.06 -9.54
N LEU A 82 -12.06 2.49 -9.87
CA LEU A 82 -11.94 1.21 -10.57
C LEU A 82 -12.51 0.03 -9.77
N LEU A 83 -12.26 -0.01 -8.46
CA LEU A 83 -12.70 -1.08 -7.56
C LEU A 83 -14.18 -0.97 -7.20
N ARG A 84 -14.70 0.25 -7.03
CA ARG A 84 -16.14 0.51 -6.88
C ARG A 84 -16.94 0.04 -8.09
N ALA A 85 -16.42 0.25 -9.30
CA ALA A 85 -17.04 -0.28 -10.52
C ALA A 85 -17.07 -1.83 -10.56
N ARG A 86 -16.29 -2.50 -9.70
CA ARG A 86 -16.27 -3.95 -9.48
C ARG A 86 -16.94 -4.38 -8.16
N HIS A 87 -17.72 -3.50 -7.55
CA HIS A 87 -18.45 -3.75 -6.30
C HIS A 87 -17.58 -4.01 -5.06
N VAL A 88 -16.33 -3.53 -5.07
CA VAL A 88 -15.50 -3.44 -3.87
C VAL A 88 -15.76 -2.09 -3.19
N ALA A 89 -15.96 -2.08 -1.87
CA ALA A 89 -16.31 -0.85 -1.18
C ALA A 89 -15.06 0.00 -0.90
N THR A 90 -15.20 1.33 -0.92
CA THR A 90 -14.11 2.26 -0.56
C THR A 90 -13.52 1.98 0.82
N ARG A 91 -14.35 1.51 1.76
CA ARG A 91 -13.88 1.08 3.10
C ARG A 91 -12.81 -0.01 3.03
N ASP A 92 -12.88 -0.90 2.03
CA ASP A 92 -11.94 -2.01 1.86
C ASP A 92 -10.61 -1.48 1.30
N VAL A 93 -10.66 -0.49 0.38
CA VAL A 93 -9.48 0.23 -0.12
C VAL A 93 -8.78 0.97 1.01
N VAL A 94 -9.54 1.73 1.81
CA VAL A 94 -9.04 2.43 3.00
C VAL A 94 -8.37 1.45 3.95
N ARG A 95 -9.01 0.31 4.25
CA ARG A 95 -8.44 -0.67 5.18
C ARG A 95 -7.15 -1.31 4.65
N CYS A 96 -7.08 -1.61 3.35
CA CYS A 96 -5.85 -2.10 2.72
C CYS A 96 -4.69 -1.13 2.87
N LEU A 97 -4.93 0.17 2.65
CA LEU A 97 -3.90 1.21 2.78
C LEU A 97 -3.46 1.43 4.24
N GLU A 98 -4.40 1.39 5.18
CA GLU A 98 -4.09 1.41 6.63
C GLU A 98 -3.18 0.24 7.02
N LEU A 99 -3.53 -0.98 6.62
CA LEU A 99 -2.73 -2.15 6.92
C LEU A 99 -1.33 -2.06 6.29
N LEU A 100 -1.23 -1.56 5.06
CA LEU A 100 0.06 -1.34 4.41
C LEU A 100 0.92 -0.36 5.22
N ARG A 101 0.36 0.77 5.66
CA ARG A 101 1.04 1.75 6.52
C ARG A 101 1.49 1.15 7.85
N ASP A 102 0.62 0.38 8.51
CA ASP A 102 0.92 -0.28 9.79
C ASP A 102 2.07 -1.29 9.64
N ARG A 103 2.07 -2.08 8.55
CA ARG A 103 3.16 -3.03 8.26
C ARG A 103 4.46 -2.32 7.95
N CYS A 104 4.44 -1.23 7.18
CA CYS A 104 5.64 -0.41 6.95
C CYS A 104 6.19 0.15 8.27
N THR A 105 5.33 0.65 9.16
CA THR A 105 5.70 1.19 10.48
C THR A 105 6.32 0.13 11.39
N ALA A 106 5.80 -1.10 11.37
CA ALA A 106 6.35 -2.19 12.16
C ALA A 106 7.67 -2.76 11.59
N ARG A 107 7.89 -2.63 10.28
CA ARG A 107 8.98 -3.29 9.54
C ARG A 107 10.22 -2.42 9.37
N TYR A 108 10.05 -1.13 9.15
CA TYR A 108 11.14 -0.25 8.73
C TYR A 108 11.57 0.69 9.86
N PRO A 109 12.79 1.27 9.80
CA PRO A 109 13.19 2.28 10.77
C PRO A 109 12.27 3.52 10.68
N SER A 110 12.26 4.33 11.74
CA SER A 110 11.26 5.39 11.91
C SER A 110 11.32 6.48 10.84
N ALA A 111 12.50 6.76 10.27
CA ALA A 111 12.66 7.77 9.24
C ALA A 111 12.00 7.34 7.91
N GLU A 112 12.29 6.11 7.47
CA GLU A 112 11.80 5.55 6.22
C GLU A 112 10.31 5.19 6.32
N SER A 113 9.89 4.60 7.45
CA SER A 113 8.46 4.36 7.68
C SER A 113 7.65 5.65 7.77
N GLY A 114 8.21 6.73 8.32
CA GLY A 114 7.61 8.06 8.29
C GLY A 114 7.41 8.57 6.86
N ALA A 115 8.48 8.53 6.04
CA ALA A 115 8.41 8.95 4.64
C ALA A 115 7.39 8.14 3.82
N ILE A 116 7.31 6.82 4.03
CA ILE A 116 6.32 5.96 3.39
C ILE A 116 4.90 6.31 3.89
N GLY A 117 4.77 6.51 5.20
CA GLY A 117 3.52 6.86 5.87
C GLY A 117 2.91 8.13 5.30
N ASP A 118 3.71 9.19 5.10
CA ASP A 118 3.26 10.47 4.54
C ASP A 118 2.65 10.29 3.13
N ILE A 119 3.26 9.44 2.30
CA ILE A 119 2.76 9.15 0.95
C ILE A 119 1.46 8.34 1.00
N ILE A 120 1.37 7.34 1.87
CA ILE A 120 0.13 6.57 2.06
C ILE A 120 -0.98 7.46 2.62
N ASP A 121 -0.67 8.35 3.57
CA ASP A 121 -1.63 9.26 4.20
C ASP A 121 -2.18 10.28 3.17
N ALA A 122 -1.37 10.72 2.20
CA ALA A 122 -1.87 11.51 1.06
C ALA A 122 -2.89 10.73 0.22
N GLY A 123 -2.64 9.44 -0.03
CA GLY A 123 -3.59 8.54 -0.69
C GLY A 123 -4.88 8.31 0.10
N LEU A 124 -4.77 8.09 1.40
CA LEU A 124 -5.94 7.96 2.29
C LEU A 124 -6.79 9.22 2.31
N GLY A 125 -6.18 10.40 2.18
CA GLY A 125 -6.87 11.69 2.17
C GLY A 125 -7.92 11.83 1.06
N VAL A 126 -7.70 11.25 -0.12
CA VAL A 126 -8.62 11.41 -1.27
C VAL A 126 -9.80 10.44 -1.26
N VAL A 127 -9.73 9.34 -0.51
CA VAL A 127 -10.81 8.34 -0.40
C VAL A 127 -11.58 8.41 0.92
N ARG A 128 -11.10 9.20 1.88
CA ARG A 128 -11.79 9.49 3.14
C ARG A 128 -12.57 10.82 3.12
N ALA A 129 -12.39 11.63 2.08
CA ALA A 129 -13.07 12.92 1.89
C ALA A 129 -14.55 12.73 1.52
#